data_AF-A0A1M3LRE9-F1
#
_entry.id   AF-A0A1M3LRE9-F1
#
_cell.length_a   1.000
_cell.length_b   1.000
_cell.length_c   1.000
_cell.angle_alpha   90.00
_cell.angle_beta   90.00
_cell.angle_gamma   90.00
#
_symmetry.space_group_name_H-M   'P 1'
#
loop_
_entity.id
_entity.type
_entity.pdbx_description
1 polymer ?
#
loop_
_entity_poly.entity_id
_entity_poly.type
_entity_poly.pdbx_seq_one_letter_code
_entity_poly.pdbx_strand_id
1 'polypeptide(L)' 'MPLLEDLTVYEDGDVYTVYDHTLLEGDEIGRGRLLGEIRVTADGTYEPSGLGAVYDFVSPAGTIDDALAAFVGSA' A
#
# COMPACT_ATOMS: atom_id res chain seq x y z
N MET A 1 1.80 11.57 -7.75
CA MET A 1 1.66 10.22 -7.19
C MET A 1 2.84 10.01 -6.25
N PRO A 2 2.64 9.34 -5.10
CA PRO A 2 3.70 9.13 -4.12
C PRO A 2 4.77 8.16 -4.64
N LEU A 3 6.00 8.33 -4.15
CA LEU A 3 7.10 7.38 -4.29
C LEU A 3 7.03 6.31 -3.19
N LEU A 4 7.83 5.24 -3.30
CA LEU A 4 7.85 4.18 -2.28
C LEU A 4 8.31 4.72 -0.91
N GLU A 5 9.23 5.69 -0.91
CA GLU A 5 9.74 6.36 0.29
C GLU A 5 8.68 7.24 1.00
N ASP A 6 7.65 7.65 0.26
CA ASP A 6 6.54 8.47 0.76
C ASP A 6 5.45 7.63 1.47
N LEU A 7 5.58 6.30 1.40
CA LEU A 7 4.62 5.37 1.96
C LEU A 7 4.95 5.01 3.41
N THR A 8 3.92 4.98 4.23
CA THR A 8 3.96 4.38 5.57
C THR A 8 3.11 3.12 5.55
N VAL A 9 3.72 1.99 5.90
CA VAL A 9 3.06 0.69 5.91
C VAL A 9 2.96 0.19 7.34
N TYR A 10 1.75 -0.20 7.75
CA TYR A 10 1.48 -0.83 9.04
C TYR A 10 1.10 -2.29 8.83
N GLU A 11 1.87 -3.20 9.40
CA GLU A 11 1.57 -4.63 9.42
C GLU A 11 0.65 -4.97 10.60
N ASP A 12 -0.46 -5.63 10.32
CA ASP A 12 -1.39 -6.22 11.29
C ASP A 12 -1.71 -7.66 10.85
N GLY A 13 -0.84 -8.60 11.23
CA GLY A 13 -0.97 -10.02 10.87
C GLY A 13 -0.87 -10.23 9.36
N ASP A 14 -1.97 -10.65 8.73
CA ASP A 14 -2.05 -10.93 7.29
C ASP A 14 -2.45 -9.69 6.46
N VAL A 15 -2.45 -8.50 7.05
CA VAL A 15 -2.87 -7.25 6.40
C VAL A 15 -1.81 -6.18 6.57
N TYR A 16 -1.48 -5.50 5.48
CA TYR A 16 -0.57 -4.35 5.45
C TYR A 16 -1.35 -3.12 5.03
N THR A 17 -1.57 -2.18 5.95
CA THR A 17 -2.26 -0.93 5.64
C THR A 17 -1.28 0.12 5.13
N VAL A 18 -1.55 0.68 3.95
CA VAL A 18 -0.65 1.60 3.24
C VAL A 18 -1.20 3.02 3.29
N TYR A 19 -0.36 3.95 3.73
CA TYR A 19 -0.67 5.37 3.83
C TYR A 19 0.37 6.22 3.09
N ASP A 20 -0.07 7.36 2.58
CA ASP A 20 0.77 8.42 2.01
C ASP A 20 1.04 9.48 3.09
N HIS A 21 2.25 9.53 3.64
CA HIS A 21 2.59 10.49 4.70
C HIS A 21 2.90 11.90 4.17
N THR A 22 2.96 12.09 2.84
CA THR A 22 3.15 13.42 2.23
C THR A 22 1.86 14.23 2.28
N LEU A 23 0.72 13.54 2.33
CA LEU A 23 -0.60 14.11 2.46
C LEU A 23 -1.13 13.88 3.88
N LEU A 24 -0.86 14.82 4.78
CA LEU A 24 -1.44 14.81 6.12
C LEU A 24 -2.95 15.09 6.03
N GLU A 25 -3.78 14.08 6.25
CA GLU A 25 -5.23 14.25 6.43
C GLU A 25 -5.60 14.24 7.92
N GLY A 26 -6.16 15.35 8.40
CA GLY A 26 -6.72 15.48 9.75
C GLY A 26 -5.70 15.71 10.88
N ASP A 27 -6.19 15.59 12.11
CA ASP A 27 -5.46 15.80 13.37
C ASP A 27 -4.63 14.57 13.80
N GLU A 28 -4.67 13.46 13.03
CA GLU A 28 -3.87 12.26 13.29
C GLU A 28 -2.43 12.47 12.81
N ILE A 29 -1.60 12.99 13.72
CA ILE A 29 -0.17 13.21 13.48
C ILE A 29 0.50 11.89 13.06
N GLY A 30 1.04 11.87 11.85
CA GLY A 30 2.02 10.87 11.39
C GLY A 30 1.47 9.71 10.56
N ARG A 31 0.15 9.59 10.36
CA ARG A 31 -0.41 8.52 9.51
C ARG A 31 -0.57 8.93 8.05
N GLY A 32 -0.87 10.20 7.76
CA GLY A 32 -1.09 10.64 6.38
C GLY A 32 -2.43 10.15 5.79
N ARG A 33 -2.53 10.12 4.47
CA ARG A 33 -3.74 9.71 3.75
C ARG A 33 -3.76 8.20 3.54
N LEU A 34 -4.84 7.55 3.94
CA LEU A 34 -5.04 6.12 3.65
C LEU A 34 -5.13 5.89 2.14
N LEU A 35 -4.22 5.07 1.60
CA LEU A 35 -4.24 4.65 0.20
C LEU A 35 -4.99 3.32 0.03
N GLY A 36 -4.81 2.40 0.98
CA GLY A 36 -5.47 1.10 0.95
C GLY A 36 -4.77 0.07 1.83
N GLU A 37 -4.94 -1.19 1.48
CA GLU A 37 -4.40 -2.33 2.23
C GLU A 37 -3.91 -3.43 1.28
N ILE A 38 -2.91 -4.19 1.71
CA ILE A 38 -2.41 -5.39 1.03
C ILE A 38 -2.71 -6.58 1.92
N ARG A 39 -3.42 -7.57 1.41
CA ARG A 39 -3.74 -8.78 2.14
C ARG A 39 -2.84 -9.93 1.71
N VAL A 40 -2.35 -10.69 2.68
CA VAL A 40 -1.67 -11.97 2.44
C VAL A 40 -2.72 -13.06 2.30
N THR A 41 -2.72 -13.76 1.18
CA THR A 41 -3.61 -14.88 0.92
C THR A 41 -3.09 -16.15 1.58
N ALA A 42 -3.95 -17.17 1.69
CA ALA A 42 -3.56 -18.49 2.19
C ALA A 42 -2.47 -19.17 1.35
N ASP A 43 -2.33 -18.77 0.07
CA ASP A 43 -1.30 -19.25 -0.85
C ASP A 43 0.02 -18.46 -0.72
N GLY A 44 0.10 -17.51 0.22
CA GLY A 44 1.29 -16.70 0.50
C GLY A 44 1.51 -15.56 -0.50
N THR A 45 0.48 -15.19 -1.27
CA THR A 45 0.54 -14.08 -2.22
C THR A 45 0.02 -12.79 -1.61
N TYR A 46 0.47 -11.66 -2.14
CA TYR A 46 0.08 -10.33 -1.68
C TYR A 46 -0.94 -9.72 -2.65
N GLU A 47 -2.11 -9.35 -2.13
CA GLU A 47 -3.22 -8.76 -2.89
C GLU A 47 -3.52 -7.33 -2.41
N PRO A 48 -3.09 -6.30 -3.17
CA PRO A 48 -3.40 -4.90 -2.88
C PRO A 48 -4.86 -4.57 -3.19
N SER A 49 -5.47 -3.73 -2.36
CA SER A 49 -6.83 -3.22 -2.53
C SER A 49 -6.95 -1.79 -1.97
N GLY A 50 -7.92 -1.02 -2.44
CA GLY A 50 -8.18 0.35 -1.98
C GLY A 50 -8.06 1.41 -3.08
N LEU A 51 -8.23 2.67 -2.68
CA LEU A 51 -8.32 3.82 -3.60
C LEU A 51 -6.99 4.16 -4.28
N GLY A 52 -5.86 3.83 -3.64
CA GLY A 52 -4.51 4.02 -4.15
C GLY A 52 -3.99 2.85 -4.98
N ALA A 53 -4.64 1.69 -4.95
CA ALA A 53 -4.28 0.50 -5.73
C ALA A 53 -4.77 0.63 -7.19
N VAL A 54 -4.25 1.61 -7.93
CA VAL A 54 -4.76 2.03 -9.25
C VAL A 54 -3.83 1.71 -10.43
N TYR A 55 -2.63 1.18 -10.18
CA TYR A 55 -1.69 0.80 -11.26
C TYR A 55 -1.89 -0.63 -11.76
N ASP A 56 -1.36 -0.90 -12.96
CA ASP A 56 -1.29 -2.19 -13.69
C ASP A 56 -0.45 -3.25 -12.94
N PHE A 57 -0.76 -3.43 -11.67
CA PHE A 57 -0.28 -4.55 -10.88
C PHE A 57 -0.88 -5.83 -11.44
N VAL A 58 -0.02 -6.77 -11.83
CA VAL A 58 -0.44 -8.12 -12.22
C VAL A 58 -0.51 -8.96 -10.94
N SER A 59 -1.71 -9.08 -10.35
CA SER A 59 -1.96 -10.06 -9.30
C SER A 59 -1.64 -11.47 -9.80
N PRO A 60 -1.05 -12.35 -8.95
CA PRO A 60 -0.61 -12.12 -7.57
C PRO A 60 0.85 -11.63 -7.43
N ALA A 61 1.14 -10.86 -6.38
CA ALA A 61 2.52 -10.50 -5.99
C ALA A 61 3.15 -11.63 -5.17
N GLY A 62 4.41 -11.92 -5.45
CA GLY A 62 5.22 -12.83 -4.63
C GLY A 62 5.88 -12.15 -3.43
N THR A 63 5.93 -10.81 -3.40
CA THR A 63 6.57 -10.03 -2.34
C THR A 63 5.75 -8.80 -1.95
N ILE A 64 5.98 -8.26 -0.76
CA ILE A 64 5.34 -7.02 -0.30
C ILE A 64 5.76 -5.82 -1.17
N ASP A 65 7.02 -5.76 -1.61
CA ASP A 65 7.53 -4.69 -2.49
C ASP A 65 6.79 -4.66 -3.84
N ASP A 66 6.53 -5.83 -4.43
CA ASP A 66 5.75 -5.94 -5.67
C ASP A 66 4.30 -5.48 -5.47
N ALA A 67 3.70 -5.76 -4.31
CA ALA A 67 2.35 -5.32 -4.00
C ALA A 67 2.29 -3.81 -3.69
N LEU A 68 3.33 -3.24 -3.09
CA LEU A 68 3.44 -1.79 -2.87
C LEU A 68 3.53 -1.00 -4.18
N ALA A 69 4.04 -1.63 -5.26
CA ALA A 69 4.03 -1.05 -6.60
C ALA A 69 2.62 -0.67 -7.09
N ALA A 70 1.56 -1.30 -6.57
CA ALA A 70 0.18 -0.93 -6.90
C ALA A 70 -0.21 0.47 -6.39
N PHE A 71 0.48 0.99 -5.38
CA PHE A 71 0.18 2.26 -4.69
C PHE A 71 1.10 3.42 -5.09
N VAL A 72 2.17 3.15 -5.86
CA VAL A 72 3.10 4.16 -6.35
C VAL A 72 2.99 4.30 -7.87
N GLY A 73 3.19 5.51 -8.38
CA GLY A 73 3.27 5.71 -9.83
C GLY A 73 4.61 5.18 -10.34
N SER A 74 4.60 4.33 -11.38
CA SER A 74 5.83 3.97 -12.09
C SER A 74 6.43 5.25 -12.69
N ALA A 75 7.56 5.71 -12.16
CA ALA A 75 8.36 6.76 -12.77
C ALA A 75 8.95 6.30 -14.11
#